data_AF-A0A976KNU5-F1
#
_entry.id   AF-A0A976KNU5-F1
#
_cell.length_a   1.000
_cell.length_b   1.000
_cell.length_c   1.000
_cell.angle_alpha   90.00
_cell.angle_beta   90.00
_cell.angle_gamma   90.00
#
_symmetry.space_group_name_H-M   'P 1'
#
loop_
_entity.id
_entity.type
_entity.pdbx_description
1 polymer ?
#
loop_
_entity_poly.entity_id
_entity_poly.type
_entity_poly.pdbx_seq_one_letter_code
_entity_poly.pdbx_strand_id
1 'polypeptide(L)'
;MYKVIFYNQGELYEIYARQVSQGSLYGFVEVEQLVFGEKTSLVVDPSEERLKSEFSDVKRTYIPMHAVIRIDEVEKEGTPKIKDGGKSGTVTPFPVSAFGPNGDNSK
;
A
#
# COMPACT_ATOMS: atom_id res chain seq x y z
N MET A 1 11.25 3.67 14.01
CA MET A 1 11.14 3.67 12.54
C MET A 1 9.67 3.44 12.21
N TYR A 2 9.12 4.04 11.18
CA TYR A 2 7.73 3.81 10.79
C TYR A 2 7.66 3.01 9.50
N LYS A 3 6.75 2.02 9.47
CA LYS A 3 6.33 1.33 8.25
C LYS A 3 4.96 1.87 7.86
N VAL A 4 4.85 2.44 6.66
CA VAL A 4 3.62 3.03 6.14
C VAL A 4 3.15 2.20 4.95
N ILE A 5 1.90 1.74 5.01
CA ILE A 5 1.24 0.98 3.96
C ILE A 5 0.07 1.82 3.43
N PHE A 6 0.04 2.09 2.13
CA PHE A 6 -0.97 2.94 1.51
C PHE A 6 -1.21 2.60 0.03
N TYR A 7 -2.38 2.97 -0.49
CA TYR A 7 -2.69 2.87 -1.91
C TYR A 7 -2.16 4.07 -2.69
N ASN A 8 -1.54 3.82 -3.85
CA ASN A 8 -1.14 4.84 -4.82
C ASN A 8 -1.31 4.26 -6.24
N GLN A 9 -2.05 4.94 -7.10
CA GLN A 9 -2.25 4.56 -8.51
C GLN A 9 -2.69 3.09 -8.75
N GLY A 10 -3.52 2.54 -7.84
CA GLY A 10 -4.01 1.15 -7.95
C GLY A 10 -3.02 0.09 -7.46
N GLU A 11 -1.89 0.53 -6.91
CA GLU A 11 -0.87 -0.32 -6.30
C GLU A 11 -0.79 -0.05 -4.80
N LEU A 12 -0.30 -1.05 -4.06
CA LEU A 12 -0.07 -0.99 -2.63
C LEU A 12 1.40 -0.74 -2.35
N TYR A 13 1.69 0.39 -1.73
CA TYR A 13 3.03 0.84 -1.41
C TYR A 13 3.33 0.48 0.05
N GLU A 14 4.46 -0.17 0.29
CA GLU A 14 5.02 -0.40 1.61
C GLU A 14 6.37 0.31 1.69
N ILE A 15 6.43 1.37 2.50
CA ILE A 15 7.61 2.23 2.65
C ILE A 15 8.01 2.33 4.13
N TYR A 16 9.28 2.65 4.35
CA TYR A 16 9.84 2.90 5.67
C TYR A 16 10.31 4.35 5.78
N ALA A 17 10.06 4.97 6.94
CA ALA A 17 10.33 6.39 7.17
C ALA A 17 10.77 6.63 8.61
N ARG A 18 11.61 7.65 8.83
CA ARG A 18 12.03 8.00 10.20
C ARG A 18 11.03 8.87 10.92
N GLN A 19 10.22 9.64 10.18
CA GLN A 19 9.27 10.57 10.75
C GLN A 19 7.92 10.46 10.03
N VAL A 20 6.87 10.41 10.84
CA VAL A 20 5.47 10.47 10.41
C VAL A 20 4.76 11.48 11.29
N SER A 21 4.05 12.43 10.71
CA SER A 21 3.31 13.44 11.46
C SER A 21 2.02 13.85 10.77
N GLN A 22 1.12 14.47 11.54
CA GLN A 22 -0.01 15.21 11.00
C GLN A 22 0.41 16.68 10.97
N GLY A 23 0.81 17.19 9.80
CA GLY A 23 1.30 18.56 9.67
C GLY A 23 0.26 19.53 9.12
N SER A 24 0.73 20.53 8.35
CA SER A 24 -0.07 21.72 8.00
C SER A 24 -1.17 21.46 6.97
N LEU A 25 -1.08 20.36 6.23
CA LEU A 25 -2.05 19.99 5.22
C LEU A 25 -3.14 19.08 5.81
N TYR A 26 -4.33 19.66 6.03
CA TYR A 26 -5.46 18.92 6.58
C TYR A 26 -5.85 17.73 5.69
N GLY A 27 -6.04 16.56 6.31
CA GLY A 27 -6.44 15.33 5.62
C GLY A 27 -5.26 14.52 5.03
N PHE A 28 -4.02 14.91 5.30
CA PHE A 28 -2.82 14.20 4.85
C PHE A 28 -1.95 13.76 6.03
N VAL A 29 -1.27 12.63 5.83
CA VAL A 29 -0.18 12.16 6.67
C VAL A 29 1.13 12.58 6.02
N GLU A 30 1.96 13.31 6.75
CA GLU A 30 3.30 13.71 6.30
C GLU A 30 4.28 12.60 6.65
N VAL A 31 5.01 12.12 5.65
CA VAL A 31 6.04 11.08 5.80
C VAL A 31 7.37 11.63 5.30
N GLU A 32 8.39 11.59 6.14
CA GLU A 32 9.69 12.21 5.92
C GLU A 32 10.84 11.25 6.14
N GLN A 33 11.98 11.57 5.52
CA GLN A 33 13.22 10.81 5.64
C GLN A 33 12.98 9.32 5.30
N LEU A 34 12.50 9.09 4.08
CA LEU A 34 12.27 7.75 3.55
C LEU A 34 13.57 6.95 3.56
N VAL A 35 13.44 5.69 3.95
CA VAL A 35 14.56 4.77 4.09
C VAL A 35 14.39 3.65 3.08
N PHE A 36 15.42 3.49 2.25
CA PHE A 36 15.56 2.40 1.28
C PHE A 36 16.75 1.59 1.74
N GLY A 37 16.58 0.27 1.88
CA GLY A 37 17.58 -0.61 2.48
C GLY A 37 18.97 -0.51 1.84
N GLU A 38 19.98 -0.97 2.58
CA GLU A 38 21.36 -1.00 2.10
C GLU A 38 21.56 -2.05 1.00
N LYS A 39 22.30 -1.68 -0.05
CA LYS A 39 22.62 -2.45 -1.27
C LYS A 39 23.45 -3.73 -1.01
N THR A 40 22.98 -4.63 -0.16
CA THR A 40 23.75 -5.82 0.25
C THR A 40 23.35 -7.09 -0.49
N SER A 41 22.25 -7.06 -1.26
CA SER A 41 21.82 -8.17 -2.11
C SER A 41 22.20 -7.93 -3.57
N LEU A 42 22.89 -8.91 -4.17
CA LEU A 42 23.27 -8.94 -5.59
C LEU A 42 22.05 -9.05 -6.53
N VAL A 43 20.86 -9.27 -5.97
CA VAL A 43 19.56 -9.31 -6.67
C VAL A 43 18.65 -8.27 -6.03
N VAL A 44 18.34 -7.21 -6.77
CA VAL A 44 17.40 -6.16 -6.34
C VAL A 44 16.05 -6.42 -7.00
N ASP A 45 14.97 -6.32 -6.24
CA ASP A 45 13.61 -6.45 -6.77
C ASP A 45 13.29 -5.20 -7.64
N PRO A 46 12.81 -5.35 -8.88
CA PRO A 46 12.43 -4.22 -9.73
C PRO A 46 11.44 -3.25 -9.06
N SER A 47 10.59 -3.75 -8.17
CA SER A 47 9.61 -2.97 -7.41
C SER A 47 10.28 -2.07 -6.38
N GLU A 48 11.38 -2.52 -5.78
CA GLU A 48 12.20 -1.72 -4.86
C GLU A 48 12.94 -0.61 -5.62
N GLU A 49 13.51 -0.93 -6.78
CA GLU A 49 14.19 0.07 -7.62
C GLU A 49 13.24 1.15 -8.10
N ARG A 50 12.00 0.77 -8.46
CA ARG A 50 10.93 1.71 -8.83
C ARG A 50 10.60 2.66 -7.68
N LEU A 51 10.35 2.13 -6.48
CA LEU A 51 10.12 2.94 -5.28
C LEU A 51 11.27 3.91 -5.04
N LYS A 52 12.50 3.40 -5.09
CA LYS A 52 13.69 4.20 -4.87
C LYS A 52 13.84 5.30 -5.92
N SER A 53 13.55 5.00 -7.19
CA SER A 53 13.58 5.99 -8.26
C SER A 53 12.50 7.06 -8.07
N GLU A 54 11.27 6.66 -7.77
CA GLU A 54 10.13 7.57 -7.59
C GLU A 54 10.35 8.55 -6.43
N PHE A 55 10.97 8.08 -5.34
CA PHE A 55 11.18 8.87 -4.13
C PHE A 55 12.62 9.40 -3.97
N SER A 56 13.49 9.21 -4.96
CA SER A 56 14.92 9.56 -4.89
C SER A 56 15.18 11.02 -4.54
N ASP A 57 14.38 11.94 -5.10
CA ASP A 57 14.49 13.38 -4.87
C ASP A 57 13.37 13.93 -3.97
N VAL A 58 12.61 13.06 -3.31
CA VAL A 58 11.46 13.43 -2.47
C VAL A 58 11.90 13.54 -1.01
N LYS A 59 11.88 14.78 -0.48
CA LYS A 59 12.16 15.04 0.94
C LYS A 59 11.02 14.62 1.87
N ARG A 60 9.78 14.84 1.41
CA ARG A 60 8.55 14.65 2.17
C ARG A 60 7.44 14.25 1.21
N THR A 61 6.68 13.22 1.57
CA THR A 61 5.47 12.82 0.84
C THR A 61 4.24 13.05 1.71
N TYR A 62 3.14 13.46 1.07
CA TYR A 62 1.86 13.75 1.70
C TYR A 62 0.87 12.70 1.23
N ILE A 63 0.51 11.78 2.11
CA ILE A 63 -0.38 10.66 1.78
C ILE A 63 -1.78 11.00 2.29
N PRO A 64 -2.82 11.01 1.45
CA PRO A 64 -4.19 11.21 1.92
C PRO A 64 -4.55 10.19 3.00
N MET A 65 -5.17 10.63 4.10
CA MET A 65 -5.51 9.75 5.22
C MET A 65 -6.34 8.53 4.81
N HIS A 66 -7.23 8.70 3.82
CA HIS A 66 -8.08 7.61 3.31
C HIS A 66 -7.32 6.59 2.44
N ALA A 67 -6.14 6.94 1.94
CA ALA A 67 -5.29 6.04 1.16
C ALA A 67 -4.39 5.18 2.07
N VAL A 68 -4.16 5.62 3.31
CA VAL A 68 -3.38 4.87 4.30
C VAL A 68 -4.15 3.63 4.76
N ILE A 69 -3.52 2.47 4.63
CA ILE A 69 -4.03 1.21 5.20
C ILE A 69 -3.56 1.06 6.63
N ARG A 70 -2.25 1.26 6.89
CA ARG A 70 -1.67 1.07 8.23
C ARG A 70 -0.36 1.83 8.38
N ILE A 71 -0.12 2.32 9.59
CA ILE A 71 1.15 2.88 10.04
C ILE A 71 1.56 2.10 11.28
N ASP A 72 2.71 1.44 11.22
CA ASP A 72 3.28 0.69 12.34
C ASP A 72 4.59 1.38 12.78
N GLU A 73 4.78 1.60 14.08
CA GLU A 73 6.09 1.91 14.63
C GLU A 73 6.84 0.58 14.86
N VAL A 74 8.01 0.45 14.24
CA VAL A 74 8.79 -0.79 14.20
C VAL A 74 10.22 -0.56 14.67
N GLU A 75 10.81 -1.60 15.25
CA GLU A 75 12.22 -1.58 15.69
C GLU A 75 13.20 -1.66 14.52
N LYS A 76 12.84 -2.40 13.46
CA LYS A 76 13.71 -2.69 12.31
C LYS A 76 12.99 -2.42 10.99
N GLU A 77 13.73 -1.96 10.01
CA GLU A 77 13.26 -1.86 8.63
C GLU A 77 13.15 -3.24 7.97
N GLY A 78 12.22 -3.36 7.03
CA GLY A 78 12.12 -4.48 6.11
C GLY A 78 12.30 -3.99 4.68
N THR A 79 12.04 -4.85 3.71
CA THR A 79 12.18 -4.51 2.29
C THR A 79 10.99 -3.66 1.82
N PRO A 80 11.21 -2.40 1.39
CA PRO A 80 10.18 -1.60 0.74
C PRO A 80 9.72 -2.30 -0.55
N LYS A 81 8.42 -2.27 -0.84
CA LYS A 81 7.89 -2.97 -2.00
C LYS A 81 6.59 -2.36 -2.50
N ILE A 82 6.38 -2.51 -3.81
CA ILE A 82 5.12 -2.23 -4.49
C ILE A 82 4.45 -3.59 -4.70
N LYS A 83 3.16 -3.68 -4.38
CA LYS A 83 2.32 -4.81 -4.77
C LYS A 83 1.20 -4.31 -5.66
N ASP A 84 0.76 -5.12 -6.61
CA ASP A 84 -0.48 -4.86 -7.32
C ASP A 84 -1.61 -4.76 -6.27
N GLY A 85 -2.34 -3.64 -6.24
CA GLY A 85 -3.31 -3.30 -5.20
C GLY A 85 -4.60 -4.12 -5.30
N GLY A 86 -4.57 -5.20 -6.09
CA GLY A 86 -5.73 -5.81 -6.68
C GLY A 86 -6.24 -4.86 -7.76
N LYS A 87 -6.18 -5.31 -9.03
CA LYS A 87 -6.97 -4.71 -10.09
C LYS A 87 -8.37 -4.40 -9.54
N SER A 88 -8.95 -3.28 -9.96
CA SER A 88 -10.41 -3.16 -10.09
C SER A 88 -10.87 -4.27 -11.05
N GLY A 89 -10.88 -5.49 -10.54
CA GLY A 89 -10.72 -6.71 -11.30
C GLY A 89 -11.80 -7.62 -10.79
N THR A 90 -12.92 -7.58 -11.52
CA THR A 90 -14.04 -8.51 -11.41
C THR A 90 -14.55 -8.65 -9.98
N VAL A 91 -15.63 -7.94 -9.67
CA VAL A 91 -16.52 -8.34 -8.57
C VAL A 91 -16.88 -9.80 -8.83
N THR A 92 -16.22 -10.73 -8.15
CA THR A 92 -16.61 -12.14 -8.16
C THR A 92 -17.92 -12.18 -7.39
N PRO A 93 -19.06 -12.48 -8.04
CA PRO A 93 -20.32 -12.61 -7.32
C PRO A 93 -20.11 -13.65 -6.23
N PHE A 94 -20.55 -13.32 -5.01
CA PHE A 94 -20.60 -14.31 -3.95
C PHE A 94 -21.37 -15.54 -4.49
N PRO A 95 -20.87 -16.77 -4.30
CA PRO A 95 -21.60 -17.96 -4.74
C PRO A 95 -22.96 -17.94 -4.05
N VAL A 96 -24.01 -17.68 -4.85
CA VAL A 96 -25.37 -17.87 -4.39
C VAL A 96 -25.52 -19.35 -4.10
N SER A 97 -25.80 -19.67 -2.84
CA SER A 97 -26.21 -21.01 -2.42
C SER A 97 -27.21 -21.55 -3.43
N ALA A 98 -26.95 -22.74 -3.99
CA ALA A 98 -27.87 -23.45 -4.87
C ALA A 98 -29.19 -23.85 -4.19
N PHE A 99 -29.39 -23.47 -2.93
CA PHE A 99 -30.57 -23.72 -2.13
C PHE A 99 -31.19 -22.40 -1.68
N GLY A 100 -31.77 -21.67 -2.64
CA GLY A 100 -32.83 -20.70 -2.37
C GLY A 100 -34.19 -21.42 -2.47
N PRO A 101 -35.12 -21.21 -1.54
CA PRO A 101 -36.41 -21.90 -1.57
C PRO A 101 -37.35 -21.24 -2.59
N ASN A 102 -37.93 -22.10 -3.44
CA ASN A 102 -39.16 -21.96 -4.22
C ASN A 102 -39.12 -21.30 -5.61
N GLY A 103 -39.45 -22.15 -6.60
CA GLY A 103 -40.69 -21.96 -7.37
C GLY A 103 -40.51 -21.71 -8.87
N ASP A 104 -40.81 -22.71 -9.70
CA ASP A 104 -41.78 -22.49 -10.78
C ASP A 104 -42.41 -23.80 -11.30
N ASN A 105 -43.65 -23.61 -11.73
CA ASN A 105 -44.71 -24.50 -12.19
C ASN A 105 -44.33 -25.49 -13.28
N SER A 106 -44.92 -26.68 -13.19
CA SER A 106 -45.13 -27.55 -14.36
C SER A 106 -46.54 -28.12 -14.39
N LYS A 107 -47.31 -27.64 -15.39
CA LYS A 107 -48.54 -28.16 -16.00
C LYS A 107 -49.84 -28.18 -15.20
#